data_AF-A0A1Q5R4D4-F1
#
_entry.id   AF-A0A1Q5R4D4-F1
#
_cell.length_a   1.000
_cell.length_b   1.000
_cell.length_c   1.000
_cell.angle_alpha   90.00
_cell.angle_beta   90.00
_cell.angle_gamma   90.00
#
_symmetry.space_group_name_H-M   'P 1'
#
loop_
_entity.id
_entity.type
_entity.pdbx_description
1 polymer ?
#
loop_
_entity_poly.entity_id
_entity_poly.type
_entity_poly.pdbx_seq_one_letter_code
_entity_poly.pdbx_strand_id
1 'polypeptide(L)' 'MAKPLSEDLRLRLIRAVEGGMSRRAAAERFGVSAASAVRFVSQWRQSGASSAKPQGGDQRSHRIEAYREMILGAIKAKP' A
#
# COMPACT_ATOMS: atom_id res chain seq x y z
N MET A 1 7.36 9.65 -5.67
CA MET A 1 6.52 8.43 -5.58
C MET A 1 5.20 8.71 -6.25
N ALA A 2 4.71 7.82 -7.11
CA ALA A 2 3.41 8.00 -7.76
C ALA A 2 2.28 7.81 -6.73
N LYS A 3 1.34 8.76 -6.69
CA LYS A 3 0.21 8.73 -5.77
C LYS A 3 -0.64 7.49 -6.03
N PRO A 4 -1.02 6.71 -4.99
CA PRO A 4 -1.91 5.57 -5.17
C PRO A 4 -3.30 6.04 -5.62
N LEU A 5 -3.97 5.22 -6.42
CA LEU A 5 -5.39 5.38 -6.73
C LEU A 5 -6.22 5.40 -5.44
N SER A 6 -7.27 6.24 -5.42
CA SER A 6 -8.12 6.45 -4.25
C SER A 6 -8.76 5.16 -3.74
N GLU A 7 -9.00 5.10 -2.44
CA GLU A 7 -9.64 3.93 -1.83
C GLU A 7 -11.07 3.74 -2.33
N ASP A 8 -11.84 4.82 -2.51
CA ASP A 8 -13.20 4.76 -3.07
C ASP A 8 -13.20 4.09 -4.46
N LEU A 9 -12.29 4.47 -5.35
CA LEU A 9 -12.19 3.88 -6.68
C LEU A 9 -11.92 2.37 -6.61
N ARG A 10 -11.01 1.96 -5.72
CA ARG A 10 -10.68 0.55 -5.49
C ARG A 10 -11.89 -0.21 -4.96
N LEU A 11 -12.59 0.35 -3.98
CA LEU A 11 -13.74 -0.29 -3.34
C LEU A 11 -14.91 -0.46 -4.31
N ARG A 12 -15.20 0.56 -5.13
CA ARG A 12 -16.22 0.48 -6.17
C ARG A 12 -15.89 -0.57 -7.23
N LEU A 13 -14.62 -0.66 -7.65
CA LEU A 13 -14.15 -1.70 -8.56
C LEU A 13 -14.31 -3.09 -7.95
N ILE A 14 -13.86 -3.28 -6.71
CA ILE A 14 -13.98 -4.56 -5.97
C ILE A 14 -15.45 -4.97 -5.86
N ARG A 15 -16.34 -4.06 -5.44
CA ARG A 15 -17.78 -4.32 -5.32
C ARG A 15 -18.41 -4.73 -6.65
N ALA A 16 -18.00 -4.12 -7.76
CA ALA A 16 -18.50 -4.51 -9.08
C ALA A 16 -18.08 -5.95 -9.44
N VAL A 17 -16.85 -6.35 -9.09
CA VAL A 17 -16.36 -7.72 -9.33
C VAL A 17 -17.06 -8.73 -8.42
N GLU A 18 -17.23 -8.43 -7.14
CA GLU A 18 -17.99 -9.29 -6.22
C GLU A 18 -19.48 -9.38 -6.60
N GLY A 19 -20.01 -8.35 -7.27
CA GLY A 19 -21.33 -8.36 -7.90
C GLY A 19 -21.41 -9.12 -9.23
N GLY A 20 -20.38 -9.89 -9.61
CA GLY A 20 -20.39 -10.79 -10.77
C GLY A 20 -19.70 -10.24 -12.02
N MET A 21 -19.19 -9.01 -12.01
CA MET A 21 -18.47 -8.46 -13.16
C MET A 21 -17.08 -9.12 -13.29
N SER A 22 -16.63 -9.35 -14.52
CA SER A 22 -15.24 -9.75 -14.73
C SER A 22 -14.28 -8.64 -14.33
N ARG A 23 -13.06 -9.00 -13.89
CA ARG A 23 -12.04 -8.01 -13.51
C ARG A 23 -11.69 -7.05 -14.65
N ARG A 24 -11.73 -7.54 -15.90
CA ARG A 24 -11.45 -6.75 -17.11
C ARG A 24 -12.58 -5.76 -17.39
N ALA A 25 -13.84 -6.21 -17.33
CA ALA A 25 -14.99 -5.33 -17.50
C ALA A 25 -15.07 -4.24 -16.40
N ALA A 26 -14.73 -4.60 -15.15
CA ALA A 26 -14.64 -3.61 -14.08
C ALA A 26 -13.51 -2.60 -14.32
N ALA A 27 -12.36 -3.05 -14.81
CA ALA A 27 -11.24 -2.19 -15.16
C ALA A 27 -11.63 -1.14 -16.23
N GLU A 28 -12.29 -1.59 -17.30
CA GLU A 28 -12.81 -0.72 -18.37
C GLU A 28 -13.84 0.27 -17.82
N ARG A 29 -14.80 -0.20 -17.01
CA ARG A 29 -15.85 0.66 -16.41
C ARG A 29 -15.28 1.79 -15.55
N PHE A 30 -14.21 1.52 -14.80
CA PHE A 30 -13.64 2.49 -13.85
C PHE A 30 -12.40 3.21 -14.38
N GLY A 31 -12.00 2.99 -15.64
CA GLY A 31 -10.83 3.65 -16.24
C GLY A 31 -9.50 3.23 -15.58
N VAL A 32 -9.41 1.98 -15.13
CA VAL A 32 -8.22 1.43 -14.45
C VAL A 32 -7.59 0.36 -15.34
N SER A 33 -6.27 0.19 -15.29
CA SER A 33 -5.62 -0.90 -16.03
C SER A 33 -6.08 -2.28 -15.53
N ALA A 34 -6.22 -3.25 -16.44
CA ALA A 34 -6.62 -4.62 -16.08
C ALA A 34 -5.68 -5.24 -15.02
N ALA A 35 -4.38 -4.99 -15.10
CA ALA A 35 -3.41 -5.44 -14.11
C ALA A 35 -3.67 -4.86 -12.72
N SER A 36 -4.04 -3.58 -12.62
CA SER A 36 -4.38 -2.94 -11.34
C SER A 36 -5.67 -3.51 -10.76
N ALA A 37 -6.68 -3.72 -11.59
CA ALA A 37 -7.94 -4.36 -11.19
C ALA A 37 -7.70 -5.77 -10.62
N VAL A 38 -6.84 -6.57 -11.27
CA VAL A 38 -6.42 -7.89 -10.75
C VAL A 38 -5.76 -7.76 -9.38
N ARG A 39 -4.83 -6.83 -9.21
CA ARG A 39 -4.15 -6.61 -7.92
C ARG A 39 -5.11 -6.19 -6.81
N PHE A 40 -6.06 -5.31 -7.09
CA PHE A 40 -7.05 -4.86 -6.10
C PHE A 40 -7.93 -6.02 -5.62
N VAL A 41 -8.48 -6.80 -6.55
CA VAL A 41 -9.34 -7.94 -6.20
C VAL A 41 -8.54 -9.05 -5.49
N SER A 42 -7.29 -9.30 -5.90
CA SER A 42 -6.43 -10.27 -5.23
C SER A 42 -6.14 -9.86 -3.79
N GLN A 43 -5.78 -8.60 -3.56
CA GLN A 43 -5.49 -8.09 -2.21
C GLN A 43 -6.75 -8.13 -1.33
N TRP A 44 -7.90 -7.75 -1.88
CA TRP A 44 -9.19 -7.83 -1.20
C TRP A 44 -9.51 -9.26 -0.76
N ARG A 45 -9.37 -10.25 -1.64
CA ARG A 45 -9.66 -11.65 -1.30
C ARG A 45 -8.67 -12.25 -0.31
N GLN A 46 -7.43 -11.79 -0.32
CA GLN A 46 -6.41 -12.30 0.58
C GLN A 46 -6.50 -11.70 2.00
N SER A 47 -6.90 -10.44 2.12
CA SER A 47 -6.74 -9.68 3.38
C SER A 47 -7.94 -8.80 3.76
N GLY A 48 -8.94 -8.66 2.90
CA GLY A 48 -10.04 -7.70 3.08
C GLY A 48 -9.61 -6.23 2.94
N ALA A 49 -8.36 -5.95 2.53
CA ALA A 49 -7.87 -4.58 2.43
C ALA A 49 -8.20 -3.94 1.07
N SER A 50 -8.85 -2.78 1.10
CA SER A 50 -9.06 -1.88 -0.06
C SER A 50 -8.01 -0.76 -0.14
N SER A 51 -7.46 -0.35 1.01
CA SER A 51 -6.51 0.75 1.11
C SER A 51 -5.15 0.41 0.47
N ALA A 52 -4.47 1.45 -0.01
CA ALA A 52 -3.09 1.31 -0.45
C ALA A 52 -2.17 1.06 0.76
N LYS A 53 -1.16 0.22 0.57
CA LYS A 53 -0.10 0.08 1.57
C LYS A 53 0.62 1.43 1.74
N PRO A 54 1.13 1.73 2.94
CA PRO A 54 1.98 2.88 3.16
C PRO A 54 3.11 2.94 2.11
N GLN A 55 3.31 4.13 1.56
CA GLN A 55 4.28 4.38 0.51
C GLN A 55 5.47 5.14 1.10
N GLY A 56 6.68 4.60 0.89
CA GLY A 56 7.91 5.24 1.38
C GLY A 56 8.17 4.94 2.85
N GLY A 57 8.66 5.95 3.57
CA GLY A 57 9.16 5.79 4.93
C GLY A 57 10.60 5.27 4.96
N ASP A 58 11.15 5.23 6.17
CA ASP A 58 12.48 4.72 6.39
C ASP A 58 12.49 3.19 6.33
N GLN A 59 13.26 2.66 5.39
CA GLN A 59 13.41 1.22 5.16
C GLN A 59 14.83 0.74 5.50
N ARG A 60 15.73 1.65 5.87
CA ARG A 60 17.18 1.39 5.88
C ARG A 60 17.86 1.75 7.20
N SER A 61 17.34 2.70 7.96
CA SER A 61 17.97 3.13 9.21
C SER A 61 17.88 2.10 10.33
N HIS A 62 17.06 1.04 10.21
CA HIS A 62 16.88 0.04 11.28
C HIS A 62 18.22 -0.46 11.86
N ARG A 63 19.25 -0.61 11.02
CA ARG A 63 20.60 -1.02 11.44
C ARG A 63 21.30 0.04 12.28
N ILE A 64 21.08 1.32 12.01
CA ILE A 64 21.64 2.45 12.78
C ILE A 64 20.81 2.67 14.05
N GLU A 65 19.48 2.61 13.95
CA GLU A 65 18.57 2.74 15.09
C GLU A 65 18.80 1.65 16.16
N ALA A 66 19.27 0.47 15.77
CA ALA A 66 19.71 -0.56 16.72
C ALA A 66 20.84 -0.08 17.67
N TYR A 67 21.63 0.91 17.25
CA TYR A 67 22.71 1.51 18.05
C TYR A 67 22.31 2.84 18.70
N ARG A 68 21.03 3.20 18.68
CA ARG A 68 20.52 4.50 19.15
C ARG A 68 21.03 4.87 20.55
N GLU A 69 20.85 3.99 21.52
CA GLU A 69 21.23 4.29 22.91
C GLU A 69 22.75 4.49 23.07
N MET A 70 23.56 3.72 22.35
CA MET A 70 25.02 3.88 22.35
C MET A 70 25.44 5.23 21.75
N ILE A 71 24.83 5.63 20.62
CA ILE A 71 25.13 6.90 19.95
C ILE A 71 24.71 8.07 20.85
N LEU A 72 23.50 8.05 21.39
CA LEU A 72 23.00 9.12 22.26
C LEU A 72 23.76 9.20 23.59
N GLY A 73 24.14 8.05 24.15
CA GLY A 73 25.00 7.98 25.34
C GLY A 73 26.37 8.62 25.11
N ALA A 74 27.00 8.33 23.96
CA ALA A 74 28.29 8.92 23.59
C ALA A 74 28.21 10.44 23.39
N ILE A 75 27.09 10.95 22.86
CA ILE A 75 26.86 12.40 22.74
C ILE A 75 26.72 13.04 24.12
N LYS A 76 25.92 12.46 25.02
CA LYS A 76 25.71 12.99 26.37
C LYS A 76 26.97 12.97 27.23
N ALA A 77 27.87 12.01 26.97
CA ALA A 77 29.15 11.88 27.66
C ALA A 77 30.23 12.85 27.18
N LYS A 78 30.01 13.55 26.05
CA LYS A 78 30.88 14.66 25.63
C LYS A 78 30.41 15.95 26.34
N PRO A 79 31.32 16.67 27.04
CA PRO A 79 31.01 17.95 27.67
C PRO A 79 30.72 19.05 26.64
#